data_AF-A0A960XRQ4-F1
#
_entry.id   AF-A0A960XRQ4-F1
#
_cell.length_a   1.000
_cell.length_b   1.000
_cell.length_c   1.000
_cell.angle_alpha   90.00
_cell.angle_beta   90.00
_cell.angle_gamma   90.00
#
_symmetry.space_group_name_H-M   'P 1'
#
loop_
_entity.id
_entity.type
_entity.pdbx_description
1 polymer ?
#
loop_
_entity_poly.entity_id
_entity_poly.type
_entity_poly.pdbx_seq_one_letter_code
_entity_poly.pdbx_strand_id
1 'polypeptide(L)'
;MPEAKSKPNRSDRLVARITPDDKALLERAATLEGSSVASFVVSHVRTAATEVIRRYESIQLNQAETERFLKALTAPPGQATPRMAKAIDLYRASVTER
;
A
#
# COMPACT_ATOMS: atom_id res chain seq x y z
N MET A 1 33.64 11.91 10.66
CA MET A 1 33.53 11.42 9.26
C MET A 1 32.13 10.87 9.09
N PRO A 2 31.24 11.45 8.27
CA PRO A 2 29.92 10.87 8.05
C PRO A 2 30.06 9.71 7.05
N GLU A 3 29.57 8.53 7.42
CA GLU A 3 29.55 7.35 6.56
C GLU A 3 28.67 7.62 5.34
N ALA A 4 29.25 7.46 4.14
CA ALA A 4 28.51 7.52 2.89
C ALA A 4 27.58 6.29 2.81
N LYS A 5 26.26 6.51 2.87
CA LYS A 5 25.24 5.48 2.67
C LYS A 5 25.55 4.69 1.38
N SER A 6 25.79 3.39 1.51
CA SER A 6 26.06 2.54 0.35
C SER A 6 24.83 2.54 -0.57
N LYS A 7 25.07 2.63 -1.89
CA LYS A 7 23.99 2.56 -2.88
C LYS A 7 23.27 1.21 -2.70
N PRO A 8 21.93 1.17 -2.69
CA PRO A 8 21.20 -0.08 -2.53
C PRO A 8 21.62 -1.07 -3.61
N ASN A 9 22.08 -2.25 -3.17
CA ASN A 9 22.43 -3.34 -4.07
C ASN A 9 21.18 -3.81 -4.79
N ARG A 10 21.08 -3.54 -6.09
CA ARG A 10 20.01 -4.03 -6.96
C ARG A 10 20.33 -5.48 -7.39
N SER A 11 20.18 -6.43 -6.47
CA SER A 11 20.43 -7.85 -6.73
C SER A 11 19.31 -8.51 -7.53
N ASP A 12 18.08 -8.04 -7.34
CA ASP A 12 16.89 -8.73 -7.82
C ASP A 12 16.50 -8.25 -9.22
N ARG A 13 16.01 -9.18 -10.06
CA ARG A 13 15.65 -8.92 -11.45
C ARG A 13 14.16 -9.08 -11.68
N LEU A 14 13.54 -8.07 -12.26
CA LEU A 14 12.18 -8.13 -12.79
C LEU A 14 12.23 -8.53 -14.26
N VAL A 15 11.61 -9.66 -14.62
CA VAL A 15 11.54 -10.15 -16.01
C VAL A 15 10.09 -10.13 -16.46
N ALA A 16 9.81 -9.35 -17.51
CA ALA A 16 8.51 -9.32 -18.17
C ALA A 16 8.70 -9.41 -19.69
N ARG A 17 7.86 -10.21 -20.35
CA ARG A 17 7.76 -10.21 -21.80
C ARG A 17 6.80 -9.11 -22.21
N ILE A 18 7.23 -8.28 -23.16
CA ILE A 18 6.46 -7.15 -23.69
C ILE A 18 6.37 -7.27 -25.21
N THR A 19 5.39 -6.60 -25.79
CA THR A 19 5.29 -6.51 -27.25
C THR A 19 6.35 -5.54 -27.81
N PRO A 20 6.66 -5.60 -29.12
CA PRO A 20 7.53 -4.62 -29.76
C PRO A 20 7.00 -3.18 -29.64
N ASP A 21 5.69 -3.00 -29.71
CA ASP A 21 5.05 -1.68 -29.60
C ASP A 21 5.20 -1.10 -28.19
N ASP A 22 5.00 -1.92 -27.15
CA ASP A 22 5.25 -1.53 -25.76
C ASP A 22 6.71 -1.13 -25.56
N LYS A 23 7.65 -1.89 -26.15
CA LYS A 23 9.08 -1.57 -26.08
C LYS A 23 9.37 -0.19 -26.67
N ALA A 24 8.87 0.09 -27.87
CA ALA A 24 9.07 1.38 -28.54
C ALA A 24 8.46 2.54 -27.74
N LEU A 25 7.29 2.32 -27.15
CA LEU A 25 6.63 3.30 -26.27
C LEU A 25 7.47 3.61 -25.03
N LEU A 26 7.93 2.56 -24.33
CA LEU A 26 8.75 2.70 -23.12
C LEU A 26 10.11 3.35 -23.42
N GLU A 27 10.74 3.01 -24.54
CA GLU A 27 11.99 3.64 -25.00
C GLU A 27 11.82 5.13 -25.26
N ARG A 28 10.73 5.52 -25.94
CA ARG A 28 10.42 6.92 -26.18
C ARG A 28 10.15 7.67 -24.89
N ALA A 29 9.36 7.11 -23.98
CA ALA A 29 9.04 7.74 -22.69
C ALA A 29 10.30 7.93 -21.83
N ALA A 30 11.13 6.89 -21.71
CA ALA A 30 12.40 6.94 -21.01
C ALA A 30 13.35 8.02 -21.58
N THR A 31 13.41 8.12 -22.92
CA THR A 31 14.22 9.14 -23.61
C THR A 31 13.75 10.55 -23.27
N LEU A 32 12.43 10.78 -23.24
CA LEU A 32 11.85 12.09 -22.89
C LEU A 32 12.13 12.48 -21.43
N GLU A 33 12.15 11.51 -20.51
CA GLU A 33 12.52 11.75 -19.10
C GLU A 33 14.04 11.82 -18.86
N GLY A 34 14.87 11.58 -19.89
CA GLY A 34 16.33 11.54 -19.74
C GLY A 34 16.82 10.38 -18.87
N SER A 35 16.09 9.26 -18.84
CA SER A 35 16.43 8.08 -18.05
C SER A 35 16.55 6.83 -18.92
N SER A 36 17.15 5.76 -18.38
CA SER A 36 17.18 4.47 -19.09
C SER A 36 15.82 3.78 -18.96
N VAL A 37 15.46 2.94 -19.95
CA VAL A 37 14.21 2.17 -19.94
C VAL A 37 14.02 1.40 -18.63
N ALA A 38 15.08 0.75 -18.13
CA ALA A 38 15.03 0.03 -16.86
C ALA A 38 14.74 0.96 -15.67
N SER A 39 15.36 2.14 -15.62
CA SER A 39 15.12 3.12 -14.56
C SER A 39 13.71 3.70 -14.63
N PHE A 40 13.25 4.02 -15.82
CA PHE A 40 11.89 4.50 -16.10
C PHE A 40 10.84 3.49 -15.59
N VAL A 41 10.94 2.24 -16.05
CA VAL A 41 10.02 1.16 -15.68
C VAL A 41 10.02 0.92 -14.18
N VAL A 42 11.18 0.78 -13.54
CA VAL A 42 11.25 0.52 -12.09
C VAL A 42 10.66 1.68 -11.28
N SER A 43 10.90 2.93 -11.69
CA SER A 43 10.34 4.11 -11.02
C SER A 43 8.80 4.13 -11.08
N HIS A 44 8.25 3.92 -12.28
CA HIS A 44 6.81 3.96 -12.50
C HIS A 44 6.09 2.77 -11.87
N VAL A 45 6.65 1.55 -11.99
CA VAL A 45 6.11 0.35 -11.34
C VAL A 45 6.11 0.50 -9.83
N ARG A 46 7.17 1.08 -9.24
CA ARG A 46 7.20 1.35 -7.79
C ARG A 46 6.09 2.31 -7.36
N THR A 47 5.85 3.36 -8.14
CA THR A 47 4.79 4.34 -7.86
C THR A 47 3.41 3.67 -7.92
N ALA A 48 3.14 2.92 -8.98
CA ALA A 48 1.90 2.17 -9.14
C ALA A 48 1.70 1.15 -8.01
N ALA A 49 2.74 0.39 -7.65
CA ALA A 49 2.67 -0.57 -6.54
C ALA A 49 2.37 0.12 -5.20
N THR A 50 2.99 1.27 -4.95
CA THR A 50 2.75 2.04 -3.72
C THR A 50 1.31 2.55 -3.66
N GLU A 51 0.76 3.01 -4.78
CA GLU A 51 -0.64 3.45 -4.85
C GLU A 51 -1.61 2.28 -4.61
N VAL A 52 -1.34 1.11 -5.21
CA VAL A 52 -2.14 -0.10 -4.98
C VAL A 52 -2.12 -0.48 -3.50
N ILE A 53 -0.95 -0.56 -2.86
CA ILE A 53 -0.83 -0.88 -1.44
C ILE A 53 -1.61 0.14 -0.59
N ARG A 54 -1.40 1.44 -0.84
CA ARG A 54 -2.13 2.50 -0.13
C ARG A 54 -3.64 2.36 -0.25
N ARG A 55 -4.15 1.95 -1.42
CA ARG A 55 -5.59 1.77 -1.65
C ARG A 55 -6.20 0.69 -0.77
N TYR A 56 -5.45 -0.37 -0.45
CA TYR A 56 -5.95 -1.49 0.34
C TYR A 56 -5.63 -1.36 1.84
N GLU A 57 -4.53 -0.68 2.19
CA GLU A 57 -4.06 -0.58 3.58
C GLU A 57 -4.45 0.73 4.26
N SER A 58 -4.85 1.76 3.51
CA SER A 58 -5.19 3.07 4.06
C SER A 58 -6.64 3.44 3.82
N ILE A 59 -7.34 3.82 4.88
CA ILE A 59 -8.66 4.45 4.78
C ILE A 59 -8.43 5.96 4.64
N GLN A 60 -8.83 6.53 3.51
CA GLN A 60 -8.87 7.98 3.32
C GLN A 60 -10.23 8.48 3.79
N LEU A 61 -10.23 9.34 4.81
CA LEU A 61 -11.42 9.98 5.33
C LEU A 61 -11.45 11.43 4.84
N ASN A 62 -12.60 11.91 4.37
CA ASN A 62 -12.83 13.33 4.19
C ASN A 62 -12.98 14.04 5.55
N GLN A 63 -13.02 15.37 5.55
CA GLN A 63 -13.06 16.15 6.80
C GLN A 63 -14.21 15.75 7.73
N ALA A 64 -15.43 15.59 7.20
CA ALA A 64 -16.58 15.20 8.00
C ALA A 64 -16.44 13.78 8.56
N GLU A 65 -15.86 12.86 7.80
CA GLU A 65 -15.54 11.51 8.25
C GLU A 65 -14.45 11.49 9.32
N THR A 66 -13.41 12.31 9.17
CA THR A 66 -12.36 12.48 10.18
C THR A 66 -12.94 12.99 11.50
N GLU A 67 -13.79 14.01 11.46
CA GLU A 67 -14.45 14.55 12.66
C GLU A 67 -15.33 13.49 13.35
N ARG A 68 -16.11 12.73 12.59
CA ARG A 68 -16.91 11.61 13.13
C ARG A 68 -16.05 10.53 13.75
N PHE A 69 -14.96 10.16 13.07
CA PHE A 69 -14.03 9.14 13.54
C PHE A 69 -13.33 9.57 14.84
N LEU A 70 -12.83 10.81 14.89
CA LEU A 70 -12.20 11.37 16.09
C LEU A 70 -13.20 11.42 17.26
N LYS A 71 -14.42 11.89 17.01
CA LYS A 71 -15.48 11.91 18.04
C LYS A 71 -15.76 10.51 18.59
N ALA A 72 -15.80 9.50 17.72
CA ALA A 72 -15.99 8.10 18.12
C ALA A 72 -14.79 7.54 18.92
N LEU A 73 -13.55 7.90 18.55
CA LEU A 73 -12.34 7.49 19.26
C LEU A 73 -12.21 8.11 20.65
N THR A 74 -12.60 9.38 20.81
CA THR A 74 -12.48 10.11 22.09
C THR A 74 -13.67 9.90 23.02
N ALA A 75 -14.80 9.43 22.49
CA ALA A 75 -15.96 9.13 23.32
C ALA A 75 -15.67 7.92 24.23
N PRO A 76 -16.20 7.90 25.46
CA PRO A 76 -16.16 6.69 26.27
C PRO A 76 -16.83 5.54 25.50
N PRO A 77 -16.29 4.30 25.58
CA PRO A 77 -16.85 3.18 24.84
C PRO A 77 -18.31 2.97 25.27
N GLY A 78 -19.21 2.97 24.28
CA GLY A 78 -20.61 2.62 24.51
C GLY A 78 -20.75 1.16 24.94
N GLN A 79 -21.91 0.82 25.53
CA GLN A 79 -22.21 -0.58 25.84
C GLN A 79 -22.29 -1.40 24.54
N ALA A 80 -21.70 -2.60 24.56
CA ALA A 80 -21.77 -3.51 23.43
C ALA A 80 -23.23 -3.86 23.13
N THR A 81 -23.61 -3.84 21.85
CA THR A 81 -24.96 -4.27 21.46
C THR A 81 -25.15 -5.76 21.80
N PRO A 82 -26.39 -6.23 22.04
CA PRO A 82 -26.63 -7.66 22.32
C PRO A 82 -26.07 -8.60 21.24
N ARG A 83 -26.08 -8.17 19.97
CA ARG A 83 -25.49 -8.94 18.86
C ARG A 83 -23.96 -9.00 18.93
N MET A 84 -23.31 -7.88 19.31
CA MET A 84 -21.86 -7.82 19.49
C MET A 84 -21.41 -8.67 20.68
N ALA A 85 -22.12 -8.63 21.81
CA ALA A 85 -21.83 -9.47 22.98
C ALA A 85 -21.88 -10.96 22.61
N LYS A 86 -22.96 -11.41 21.95
CA LYS A 86 -23.09 -12.78 21.46
C LYS A 86 -21.97 -13.18 20.50
N ALA A 87 -21.54 -12.30 19.61
CA ALA A 87 -20.43 -12.56 18.69
C ALA A 87 -19.09 -12.72 19.41
N ILE A 88 -18.84 -11.91 20.44
CA ILE A 88 -17.64 -12.02 21.29
C ILE A 88 -17.62 -13.37 22.02
N ASP A 89 -18.76 -13.81 22.56
CA ASP A 89 -18.87 -15.11 23.25
C ASP A 89 -18.60 -16.28 22.29
N LEU A 90 -19.16 -16.24 21.08
CA LEU A 90 -18.89 -17.24 20.03
C LEU A 90 -17.41 -17.28 19.63
N TYR A 91 -16.78 -16.11 19.46
CA TYR A 91 -15.37 -16.03 19.11
C TYR A 91 -14.48 -16.64 20.20
N ARG A 92 -14.73 -16.31 21.47
CA ARG A 92 -13.98 -16.87 22.61
C ARG A 92 -14.10 -18.39 22.68
N ALA A 93 -15.29 -18.95 22.45
CA ALA A 93 -15.48 -20.39 22.39
C ALA A 93 -14.65 -21.03 21.26
N SER A 94 -14.58 -20.40 20.09
CA SER A 94 -13.83 -20.92 18.93
C SER A 94 -12.30 -20.82 19.04
N VAL A 95 -11.77 -19.88 19.82
CA VAL A 95 -10.32 -19.67 19.98
C VAL A 95 -9.74 -20.52 21.12
N THR A 96 -10.56 -20.91 22.10
CA THR A 96 -10.12 -21.73 23.24
C THR A 96 -9.97 -23.23 22.87
N GLU A 97 -10.30 -23.63 21.64
CA GLU A 97 -10.27 -25.02 21.17
C GLU A 97 -9.04 -25.36 20.28
N ARG A 98 -7.91 -24.65 20.46
CA ARG A 98 -6.63 -24.97 19.80
C ARG A 98 -5.50 -25.29 20.77
#